data_AF-A0A8T2NEP7-F1
#
_entry.id   AF-A0A8T2NEP7-F1
#
_cell.length_a   1.000
_cell.length_b   1.000
_cell.length_c   1.000
_cell.angle_alpha   90.00
_cell.angle_beta   90.00
_cell.angle_gamma   90.00
#
_symmetry.space_group_name_H-M   'P 1'
#
loop_
_entity.id
_entity.type
_entity.pdbx_description
1 polymer ?
#
loop_
_entity_poly.entity_id
_entity_poly.type
_entity_poly.pdbx_seq_one_letter_code
_entity_poly.pdbx_strand_id
1 'polypeptide(L)'
;MADEETEQDRTTQIGTDQTMSALTKRLQELATALKESPESPVCSASRYCQEFCEVLVEFAAHWNVDVDPLPLLEVYTEAILSYAEATPYLSTESCAELLLALTVPVPSVLWEKFQSSVQTSHSLLQQNGNSQLCILLALAQESSAWSNSTLRSILSNDTQQTEKGPVLLELRIKHLIKDSHFEKAALLAKQCAEYPEFAGRSSFTQTYLVCLCAFEPQEQLMQKISEVDCKDVLEMVCNLESDGDERGALSLCSAFLTRQLLQSEVYCAWELTLFWSKLLKRVEPSAQVFLDRCKMRDCLYA
;
A
#
# COMPACT_ATOMS: atom_id res chain seq x y z
N MET A 1 11.36 40.20 -46.91
CA MET A 1 10.16 39.36 -46.72
C MET A 1 10.48 37.86 -46.77
N ALA A 2 11.39 37.34 -47.61
CA ALA A 2 11.76 35.91 -47.57
C ALA A 2 12.81 35.53 -46.49
N ASP A 3 13.66 36.48 -46.06
CA ASP A 3 14.68 36.23 -45.04
C ASP A 3 14.16 36.31 -43.59
N GLU A 4 13.02 36.97 -43.34
CA GLU A 4 12.42 37.06 -42.00
C GLU A 4 11.69 35.78 -41.59
N GLU A 5 11.02 35.09 -42.53
CA GLU A 5 10.34 33.81 -42.25
C GLU A 5 11.34 32.68 -41.92
N THR A 6 12.53 32.68 -42.54
CA THR A 6 13.56 31.65 -42.34
C THR A 6 14.37 31.83 -41.05
N GLU A 7 14.50 33.04 -40.52
CA GLU A 7 15.06 33.25 -39.18
C GLU A 7 14.04 32.94 -38.07
N GLN A 8 12.75 33.17 -38.32
CA GLN A 8 11.70 32.90 -37.34
C GLN A 8 11.48 31.40 -37.13
N ASP A 9 11.48 30.60 -38.20
CA ASP A 9 11.44 29.12 -38.10
C ASP A 9 12.64 28.54 -37.34
N ARG A 10 13.86 29.05 -37.59
CA ARG A 10 15.08 28.61 -36.89
C ARG A 10 15.07 28.97 -35.41
N THR A 11 14.52 30.13 -35.06
CA THR A 11 14.44 30.58 -33.67
C THR A 11 13.40 29.77 -32.88
N THR A 12 12.28 29.40 -33.52
CA THR A 12 11.26 28.50 -32.96
C THR A 12 11.79 27.09 -32.76
N GLN A 13 12.57 26.55 -33.72
CA GLN A 13 13.22 25.23 -33.60
C GLN A 13 14.30 25.15 -32.51
N ILE A 14 15.09 26.22 -32.33
CA ILE A 14 16.05 26.28 -31.22
C ILE A 14 15.34 26.33 -29.86
N GLY A 15 14.15 26.95 -29.80
CA GLY A 15 13.29 26.96 -28.61
C GLY A 15 12.71 25.59 -28.27
N THR A 16 12.18 24.87 -29.26
CA THR A 16 11.67 23.49 -29.09
C THR A 16 12.77 22.55 -28.59
N ASP A 17 13.96 22.58 -29.19
CA ASP A 17 15.07 21.70 -28.81
C ASP A 17 15.55 21.93 -27.37
N GLN A 18 15.59 23.19 -26.93
CA GLN A 18 15.96 23.54 -25.54
C GLN A 18 14.89 23.08 -24.54
N THR A 19 13.61 23.24 -24.88
CA THR A 19 12.52 22.74 -24.02
C THR A 19 12.47 21.22 -23.94
N MET A 20 12.75 20.52 -25.04
CA MET A 20 12.82 19.06 -25.07
C MET A 20 14.01 18.53 -24.26
N SER A 21 15.18 19.18 -24.36
CA SER A 21 16.32 18.86 -23.51
C SER A 21 16.03 19.05 -22.02
N ALA A 22 15.28 20.10 -21.66
CA ALA A 22 14.85 20.35 -20.28
C ALA A 22 13.86 19.29 -19.78
N LEU A 23 12.91 18.86 -20.63
CA LEU A 23 11.97 17.79 -20.34
C LEU A 23 12.70 16.47 -20.05
N THR A 24 13.56 16.02 -20.97
CA THR A 24 14.35 14.79 -20.81
C THR A 24 15.15 14.81 -19.51
N LYS A 25 15.79 15.93 -19.19
CA LYS A 25 16.57 16.06 -17.96
C LYS A 25 15.70 15.93 -16.71
N ARG A 26 14.55 16.60 -16.66
CA ARG A 26 13.64 16.60 -15.51
C ARG A 26 13.01 15.21 -15.32
N LEU A 27 12.66 14.53 -16.40
CA LEU A 27 12.17 13.15 -16.39
C LEU A 27 13.26 12.16 -15.92
N GLN A 28 14.50 12.34 -16.34
CA GLN A 28 15.64 11.54 -15.85
C GLN A 28 15.89 11.76 -14.36
N GLU A 29 15.83 13.00 -13.87
CA GLU A 29 15.96 13.32 -12.46
C GLU A 29 14.88 12.61 -11.63
N LEU A 30 13.61 12.62 -12.07
CA LEU A 30 12.53 11.87 -11.44
C LEU A 30 12.79 10.35 -11.42
N ALA A 31 13.24 9.78 -12.53
CA ALA A 31 13.55 8.36 -12.63
C ALA A 31 14.73 7.97 -11.73
N THR A 32 15.76 8.82 -11.61
CA THR A 32 16.88 8.59 -10.68
C THR A 32 16.44 8.70 -9.22
N ALA A 33 15.61 9.70 -8.88
CA ALA A 33 15.07 9.85 -7.53
C ALA A 33 14.19 8.66 -7.12
N LEU A 34 13.44 8.07 -8.06
CA LEU A 34 12.67 6.85 -7.82
C LEU A 34 13.59 5.64 -7.54
N LYS A 35 14.71 5.51 -8.28
CA LYS A 35 15.68 4.40 -8.13
C LYS A 35 16.48 4.46 -6.83
N GLU A 36 16.85 5.67 -6.41
CA GLU A 36 17.75 5.90 -5.27
C GLU A 36 17.00 6.27 -3.98
N SER A 37 15.67 6.23 -4.00
CA SER A 37 14.85 6.65 -2.86
C SER A 37 15.09 5.78 -1.62
N PRO A 38 15.35 6.39 -0.44
CA PRO A 38 15.39 5.69 0.85
C PRO A 38 13.98 5.44 1.42
N GLU A 39 12.95 6.04 0.83
CA GLU A 39 11.55 5.88 1.24
C GLU A 39 10.97 4.53 0.81
N SER A 40 9.83 4.14 1.38
CA SER A 40 9.14 2.91 0.97
C SER A 40 8.81 2.97 -0.54
N PRO A 41 8.85 1.82 -1.25
CA PRO A 41 8.60 1.75 -2.70
C PRO A 41 7.22 2.28 -3.10
N VAL A 42 6.26 2.28 -2.16
CA VAL A 42 4.91 2.82 -2.37
C VAL A 42 4.92 4.35 -2.33
N CYS A 43 5.59 4.95 -1.34
CA CYS A 43 5.69 6.41 -1.21
C CYS A 43 6.49 7.01 -2.38
N SER A 44 7.61 6.39 -2.75
CA SER A 44 8.44 6.86 -3.86
C SER A 44 7.73 6.73 -5.21
N ALA A 45 6.98 5.64 -5.43
CA ALA A 45 6.16 5.48 -6.64
C ALA A 45 5.02 6.50 -6.73
N SER A 46 4.32 6.76 -5.63
CA SER A 46 3.25 7.77 -5.60
C SER A 46 3.78 9.17 -5.89
N ARG A 47 4.91 9.54 -5.29
CA ARG A 47 5.55 10.83 -5.48
C ARG A 47 6.06 10.99 -6.93
N TYR A 48 6.69 9.95 -7.47
CA TYR A 48 7.10 9.92 -8.87
C TYR A 48 5.92 10.14 -9.82
N CYS A 49 4.82 9.40 -9.66
CA CYS A 49 3.65 9.52 -10.55
C CYS A 49 3.03 10.93 -10.51
N GLN A 50 2.97 11.54 -9.32
CA GLN A 50 2.47 12.90 -9.17
C GLN A 50 3.39 13.91 -9.88
N GLU A 51 4.68 13.91 -9.55
CA GLU A 51 5.66 14.85 -10.12
C GLU A 51 5.80 14.65 -11.64
N PHE A 52 5.74 13.40 -12.12
CA PHE A 52 5.73 13.06 -13.55
C PHE A 52 4.52 13.66 -14.29
N CYS A 53 3.32 13.58 -13.70
CA CYS A 53 2.11 14.18 -14.29
C CYS A 53 2.17 15.71 -14.28
N GLU A 54 2.71 16.32 -13.23
CA GLU A 54 2.90 17.77 -13.13
C GLU A 54 3.86 18.28 -14.21
N VAL A 55 4.99 17.61 -14.42
CA VAL A 55 5.95 17.91 -15.50
C VAL A 55 5.29 17.76 -16.87
N LEU A 56 4.52 16.70 -17.09
CA LEU A 56 3.82 16.50 -18.37
C LEU A 56 2.82 17.62 -18.66
N VAL A 57 2.01 18.03 -17.68
CA VAL A 57 1.03 19.12 -17.84
C VAL A 57 1.74 20.45 -18.07
N GLU A 58 2.82 20.72 -17.33
CA GLU A 58 3.64 21.92 -17.49
C GLU A 58 4.16 22.02 -18.93
N PHE A 59 4.82 20.98 -19.46
CA PHE A 59 5.42 21.00 -20.80
C PHE A 59 4.40 20.89 -21.93
N ALA A 60 3.31 20.13 -21.76
CA ALA A 60 2.23 20.05 -22.75
C ALA A 60 1.46 21.37 -22.89
N ALA A 61 1.36 22.18 -21.82
CA ALA A 61 0.69 23.48 -21.86
C ALA A 61 1.44 24.55 -22.69
N HIS A 62 2.70 24.33 -23.03
CA HIS A 62 3.50 25.25 -23.84
C HIS A 62 3.14 25.17 -25.34
N TRP A 63 2.45 24.11 -25.77
CA TRP A 63 2.19 23.84 -27.18
C TRP A 63 0.70 23.87 -27.47
N ASN A 64 0.30 24.69 -28.43
CA ASN A 64 -1.09 24.78 -28.85
C ASN A 64 -1.37 23.74 -29.94
N VAL A 65 -2.20 22.74 -29.61
CA VAL A 65 -2.57 21.60 -30.48
C VAL A 65 -3.11 22.05 -31.84
N ASP A 66 -3.77 23.22 -31.87
CA ASP A 66 -4.40 23.77 -33.06
C ASP A 66 -3.41 24.43 -34.04
N VAL A 67 -2.15 24.66 -33.63
CA VAL A 67 -1.13 25.37 -34.42
C VAL A 67 -0.07 24.42 -34.97
N ASP A 68 0.51 23.55 -34.14
CA ASP A 68 1.43 22.50 -34.57
C ASP A 68 1.42 21.32 -33.56
N PRO A 69 0.93 20.13 -33.93
CA PRO A 69 0.85 18.99 -33.03
C PRO A 69 2.17 18.23 -32.87
N LEU A 70 3.19 18.50 -33.71
CA LEU A 70 4.45 17.73 -33.73
C LEU A 70 5.27 17.87 -32.42
N PRO A 71 5.51 19.08 -31.87
CA PRO A 71 6.25 19.22 -30.62
C PRO A 71 5.55 18.56 -29.43
N LEU A 72 4.21 18.59 -29.42
CA LEU A 72 3.43 17.93 -28.38
C LEU A 72 3.54 16.40 -28.47
N LEU A 73 3.57 15.85 -29.69
CA LEU A 73 3.80 14.43 -29.91
C LEU A 73 5.20 14.00 -29.44
N GLU A 74 6.22 14.84 -29.64
CA GLU A 74 7.58 14.60 -29.15
C GLU A 74 7.63 14.63 -27.61
N VAL A 75 6.97 15.59 -26.95
CA VAL A 75 6.83 15.63 -25.48
C VAL A 75 6.20 14.35 -24.94
N TYR A 76 5.09 13.90 -25.53
CA TYR A 76 4.46 12.66 -25.11
C TYR A 76 5.31 11.42 -25.40
N THR A 77 6.04 11.41 -26.52
CA THR A 77 6.94 10.30 -26.87
C THR A 77 8.04 10.15 -25.83
N GLU A 78 8.71 11.24 -25.47
CA GLU A 78 9.78 11.25 -24.47
C GLU A 78 9.26 10.84 -23.07
N ALA A 79 8.07 11.31 -22.70
CA ALA A 79 7.44 10.94 -21.44
C ALA A 79 7.06 9.45 -21.38
N ILE A 80 6.52 8.90 -22.47
CA ILE A 80 6.18 7.47 -22.56
C ILE A 80 7.45 6.61 -22.42
N LEU A 81 8.54 7.01 -23.08
CA LEU A 81 9.83 6.30 -23.00
C LEU A 81 10.40 6.35 -21.57
N SER A 82 10.41 7.52 -20.95
CA SER A 82 10.89 7.68 -19.57
C SER A 82 10.03 6.90 -18.56
N TYR A 83 8.71 6.90 -18.72
CA TYR A 83 7.80 6.11 -17.88
C TYR A 83 8.04 4.61 -18.05
N ALA A 84 8.26 4.14 -19.27
CA ALA A 84 8.60 2.74 -19.53
C ALA A 84 9.90 2.31 -18.84
N GLU A 85 10.90 3.19 -18.78
CA GLU A 85 12.15 2.96 -18.04
C GLU A 85 11.98 2.96 -16.51
N ALA A 86 11.03 3.75 -15.99
CA ALA A 86 10.71 3.81 -14.56
C ALA A 86 9.78 2.68 -14.10
N THR A 87 9.06 2.04 -15.03
CA THR A 87 8.07 0.98 -14.79
C THR A 87 8.56 -0.20 -13.92
N PRO A 88 9.83 -0.65 -13.96
CA PRO A 88 10.32 -1.70 -13.04
C PRO A 88 10.31 -1.30 -11.56
N TYR A 89 10.29 0.00 -11.28
CA TYR A 89 10.34 0.58 -9.95
C TYR A 89 8.97 1.08 -9.47
N LEU A 90 7.97 1.06 -10.35
CA LEU A 90 6.58 1.40 -10.05
C LEU A 90 5.82 0.13 -9.69
N SER A 91 5.48 -0.01 -8.41
CA SER A 91 4.62 -1.10 -7.93
C SER A 91 3.20 -0.91 -8.44
N THR A 92 2.59 -1.96 -9.03
CA THR A 92 1.17 -1.96 -9.39
C THR A 92 0.22 -2.01 -8.20
N GLU A 93 0.76 -2.21 -7.00
CA GLU A 93 0.05 -2.04 -5.74
C GLU A 93 -0.33 -0.57 -5.51
N SER A 94 0.47 0.40 -5.99
CA SER A 94 0.16 1.82 -5.85
C SER A 94 -1.15 2.23 -6.56
N CYS A 95 -1.36 1.72 -7.78
CA CYS A 95 -2.60 1.93 -8.53
C CYS A 95 -3.79 1.17 -7.91
N ALA A 96 -3.55 -0.03 -7.38
CA ALA A 96 -4.56 -0.79 -6.64
C ALA A 96 -5.00 -0.05 -5.37
N GLU A 97 -4.06 0.52 -4.60
CA GLU A 97 -4.34 1.33 -3.41
C GLU A 97 -5.16 2.58 -3.73
N LEU A 98 -4.84 3.28 -4.83
CA LEU A 98 -5.61 4.44 -5.29
C LEU A 98 -7.07 4.07 -5.61
N LEU A 99 -7.30 2.93 -6.26
CA LEU A 99 -8.65 2.44 -6.55
C LEU A 99 -9.40 2.04 -5.28
N LEU A 100 -8.71 1.42 -4.32
CA LEU A 100 -9.31 1.09 -3.02
C LEU A 100 -9.66 2.35 -2.21
N ALA A 101 -8.87 3.43 -2.34
CA ALA A 101 -9.13 4.72 -1.71
C ALA A 101 -10.31 5.51 -2.30
N LEU A 102 -10.89 5.06 -3.42
CA LEU A 102 -12.09 5.67 -3.97
C LEU A 102 -13.30 5.31 -3.10
N THR A 103 -13.69 6.25 -2.24
CA THR A 103 -14.86 6.14 -1.36
C THR A 103 -16.19 6.39 -2.09
N VAL A 104 -16.13 6.96 -3.30
CA VAL A 104 -17.30 7.27 -4.13
C VAL A 104 -17.52 6.14 -5.14
N PRO A 105 -18.75 5.62 -5.29
CA PRO A 105 -19.05 4.60 -6.28
C PRO A 105 -18.78 5.14 -7.68
N VAL A 106 -17.89 4.47 -8.41
CA VAL A 106 -17.59 4.80 -9.80
C VAL A 106 -18.80 4.46 -10.67
N PRO A 107 -19.29 5.39 -11.51
CA PRO A 107 -20.37 5.10 -12.46
C PRO A 107 -20.05 3.89 -13.34
N SER A 108 -21.01 2.99 -13.56
CA SER A 108 -20.81 1.73 -14.29
C SER A 108 -20.17 1.92 -15.67
N VAL A 109 -20.57 2.96 -16.40
CA VAL A 109 -20.03 3.31 -17.72
C VAL A 109 -18.54 3.67 -17.67
N LEU A 110 -18.08 4.32 -16.60
CA LEU A 110 -16.66 4.63 -16.41
C LEU A 110 -15.88 3.40 -15.96
N TRP A 111 -16.50 2.54 -15.16
CA TRP A 111 -15.90 1.28 -14.71
C TRP A 111 -15.71 0.28 -15.86
N GLU A 112 -16.68 0.12 -16.75
CA GLU A 112 -16.56 -0.72 -17.96
C GLU A 112 -15.45 -0.25 -18.90
N LYS A 113 -15.30 1.08 -19.05
CA LYS A 113 -14.19 1.67 -19.80
C LYS A 113 -12.85 1.40 -19.14
N PHE A 114 -12.77 1.55 -17.82
CA PHE A 114 -11.59 1.23 -17.03
C PHE A 114 -11.20 -0.25 -17.16
N GLN A 115 -12.16 -1.17 -17.00
CA GLN A 115 -11.96 -2.60 -17.18
C GLN A 115 -11.42 -2.94 -18.57
N SER A 116 -12.02 -2.38 -19.62
CA SER A 116 -11.58 -2.57 -20.99
C SER A 116 -10.15 -2.06 -21.19
N SER A 117 -9.82 -0.89 -20.64
CA SER A 117 -8.48 -0.31 -20.71
C SER A 117 -7.43 -1.17 -19.99
N VAL A 118 -7.72 -1.61 -18.75
CA VAL A 118 -6.80 -2.46 -17.97
C VAL A 118 -6.60 -3.81 -18.65
N GLN A 119 -7.65 -4.39 -19.24
CA GLN A 119 -7.56 -5.65 -19.97
C GLN A 119 -6.71 -5.52 -21.23
N THR A 120 -6.90 -4.46 -22.03
CA THR A 120 -6.06 -4.20 -23.20
C THR A 120 -4.61 -3.95 -22.82
N SER A 121 -4.35 -3.11 -21.81
CA SER A 121 -2.99 -2.85 -21.32
C SER A 121 -2.32 -4.11 -20.76
N HIS A 122 -3.05 -4.96 -20.04
CA HIS A 122 -2.52 -6.23 -19.53
C HIS A 122 -2.15 -7.18 -20.66
N SER A 123 -3.01 -7.34 -21.68
CA SER A 123 -2.72 -8.20 -22.83
C SER A 123 -1.49 -7.72 -23.62
N LEU A 124 -1.31 -6.41 -23.78
CA LEU A 124 -0.13 -5.83 -24.44
C LEU A 124 1.15 -6.05 -23.64
N LEU A 125 1.09 -5.89 -22.30
CA LEU A 125 2.24 -6.15 -21.43
C LEU A 125 2.58 -7.64 -21.33
N GLN A 126 1.57 -8.50 -21.32
CA GLN A 126 1.76 -9.96 -21.27
C GLN A 126 2.44 -10.50 -22.53
N GLN A 127 2.18 -9.92 -23.71
CA GLN A 127 2.90 -10.25 -24.94
C GLN A 127 4.41 -9.98 -24.84
N ASN A 128 4.80 -9.03 -23.99
CA ASN A 128 6.20 -8.69 -23.68
C ASN A 128 6.73 -9.41 -22.42
N GLY A 129 5.99 -10.39 -21.89
CA GLY A 129 6.35 -11.14 -20.68
C GLY A 129 6.16 -10.39 -19.36
N ASN A 130 5.51 -9.21 -19.38
CA ASN A 130 5.30 -8.39 -18.20
C ASN A 130 3.93 -8.69 -17.56
N SER A 131 3.94 -9.14 -16.30
CA SER A 131 2.77 -9.50 -15.50
C SER A 131 2.39 -8.46 -14.43
N GLN A 132 2.99 -7.28 -14.45
CA GLN A 132 2.80 -6.25 -13.43
C GLN A 132 1.32 -5.89 -13.22
N LEU A 133 0.51 -5.80 -14.28
CA LEU A 133 -0.91 -5.44 -14.18
C LEU A 133 -1.83 -6.55 -13.64
N CYS A 134 -1.32 -7.73 -13.25
CA CYS A 134 -2.16 -8.83 -12.76
C CYS A 134 -3.09 -8.44 -11.60
N ILE A 135 -2.58 -7.69 -10.61
CA ILE A 135 -3.36 -7.26 -9.44
C ILE A 135 -4.45 -6.26 -9.85
N LEU A 136 -4.09 -5.30 -10.68
CA LEU A 136 -4.98 -4.28 -11.22
C LEU A 136 -6.08 -4.88 -12.10
N LEU A 137 -5.73 -5.87 -12.92
CA LEU A 137 -6.69 -6.62 -13.73
C LEU A 137 -7.65 -7.41 -12.85
N ALA A 138 -7.16 -8.03 -11.78
CA ALA A 138 -8.01 -8.76 -10.85
C ALA A 138 -9.01 -7.82 -10.14
N LEU A 139 -8.60 -6.61 -9.74
CA LEU A 139 -9.51 -5.59 -9.20
C LEU A 139 -10.51 -5.09 -10.24
N ALA A 140 -10.05 -4.81 -11.45
CA ALA A 140 -10.90 -4.26 -12.53
C ALA A 140 -11.95 -5.25 -13.04
N GLN A 141 -11.72 -6.56 -12.86
CA GLN A 141 -12.68 -7.61 -13.20
C GLN A 141 -13.85 -7.71 -12.20
N GLU A 142 -13.74 -7.10 -11.02
CA GLU A 142 -14.85 -6.99 -10.08
C GLU A 142 -15.78 -5.82 -10.47
N SER A 143 -17.05 -5.82 -10.03
CA SER A 143 -18.01 -4.74 -10.38
C SER A 143 -17.70 -3.35 -9.78
N SER A 144 -16.71 -3.27 -8.88
CA SER A 144 -16.16 -2.11 -8.19
C SER A 144 -14.96 -2.58 -7.36
N ALA A 145 -14.08 -1.65 -6.94
CA ALA A 145 -12.88 -1.97 -6.14
C ALA A 145 -13.17 -2.75 -4.84
N TRP A 146 -14.39 -2.64 -4.31
CA TRP A 146 -14.87 -3.27 -3.07
C TRP A 146 -16.00 -4.27 -3.26
N SER A 147 -16.55 -4.42 -4.47
CA SER A 147 -17.69 -5.31 -4.72
C SER A 147 -17.22 -6.75 -4.93
N ASN A 148 -16.74 -7.36 -3.87
CA ASN A 148 -16.31 -8.72 -3.94
C ASN A 148 -17.45 -9.65 -3.46
N SER A 149 -17.85 -10.60 -4.32
CA SER A 149 -18.83 -11.63 -4.01
C SER A 149 -18.38 -12.52 -2.85
N THR A 150 -17.08 -12.72 -2.70
CA THR A 150 -16.44 -13.41 -1.57
C THR A 150 -16.46 -12.56 -0.30
N LEU A 151 -16.26 -11.23 -0.30
CA LEU A 151 -16.52 -10.37 0.87
C LEU A 151 -17.99 -10.43 1.31
N ARG A 152 -18.93 -10.43 0.36
CA ARG A 152 -20.36 -10.63 0.67
C ARG A 152 -20.62 -12.03 1.23
N SER A 153 -20.06 -13.07 0.63
CA SER A 153 -20.14 -14.47 1.09
C SER A 153 -19.56 -14.66 2.50
N ILE A 154 -18.39 -14.08 2.75
CA ILE A 154 -17.66 -14.01 4.02
C ILE A 154 -18.51 -13.28 5.08
N LEU A 155 -19.16 -12.16 4.74
CA LEU A 155 -20.10 -11.46 5.63
C LEU A 155 -21.46 -12.17 5.80
N SER A 156 -21.80 -13.12 4.93
CA SER A 156 -23.11 -13.82 4.89
C SER A 156 -23.04 -15.30 5.31
N ASN A 157 -21.87 -15.84 5.65
CA ASN A 157 -21.62 -17.28 5.86
C ASN A 157 -22.01 -18.18 4.67
N ASP A 158 -22.04 -17.63 3.45
CA ASP A 158 -22.50 -18.38 2.27
C ASP A 158 -21.28 -18.75 1.42
N THR A 159 -20.81 -20.00 1.49
CA THR A 159 -19.64 -20.45 0.71
C THR A 159 -19.98 -20.56 -0.77
N GLN A 160 -19.80 -19.48 -1.51
CA GLN A 160 -19.61 -19.53 -2.95
C GLN A 160 -18.27 -18.87 -3.31
N GLN A 161 -17.36 -19.72 -3.76
CA GLN A 161 -16.02 -19.39 -4.23
C GLN A 161 -16.06 -18.27 -5.27
N THR A 162 -15.09 -17.37 -5.17
CA THR A 162 -14.08 -17.11 -6.22
C THR A 162 -13.15 -16.05 -5.66
N GLU A 163 -11.95 -16.40 -5.18
CA GLU A 163 -10.93 -15.36 -5.08
C GLU A 163 -9.66 -15.71 -5.82
N LYS A 164 -9.38 -14.83 -6.78
CA LYS A 164 -8.03 -14.52 -7.20
C LYS A 164 -7.33 -13.84 -6.02
N GLY A 165 -6.45 -14.59 -5.38
CA GLY A 165 -5.22 -14.04 -4.78
C GLY A 165 -5.35 -13.49 -3.36
N PRO A 166 -4.81 -14.18 -2.33
CA PRO A 166 -4.61 -13.61 -0.99
C PRO A 166 -3.86 -12.26 -0.95
N VAL A 167 -3.11 -11.91 -2.01
CA VAL A 167 -2.49 -10.58 -2.18
C VAL A 167 -3.53 -9.45 -2.24
N LEU A 168 -4.67 -9.66 -2.90
CA LEU A 168 -5.73 -8.65 -2.98
C LEU A 168 -6.42 -8.42 -1.63
N LEU A 169 -6.64 -9.50 -0.87
CA LEU A 169 -7.15 -9.42 0.49
C LEU A 169 -6.19 -8.67 1.41
N GLU A 170 -4.89 -8.97 1.32
CA GLU A 170 -3.85 -8.23 2.07
C GLU A 170 -3.89 -6.73 1.74
N LEU A 171 -3.99 -6.35 0.46
CA LEU A 171 -4.10 -4.94 0.06
C LEU A 171 -5.36 -4.26 0.62
N ARG A 172 -6.51 -4.95 0.59
CA ARG A 172 -7.76 -4.43 1.17
C ARG A 172 -7.68 -4.26 2.68
N ILE A 173 -7.11 -5.23 3.39
CA ILE A 173 -6.94 -5.16 4.84
C ILE A 173 -5.99 -4.01 5.20
N LYS A 174 -4.85 -3.89 4.50
CA LYS A 174 -3.92 -2.76 4.66
C LYS A 174 -4.62 -1.42 4.44
N HIS A 175 -5.46 -1.32 3.41
CA HIS A 175 -6.22 -0.12 3.14
C HIS A 175 -7.21 0.22 4.28
N LEU A 176 -7.96 -0.77 4.78
CA LEU A 176 -8.88 -0.57 5.91
C LEU A 176 -8.15 -0.10 7.17
N ILE A 177 -6.95 -0.62 7.45
CA ILE A 177 -6.10 -0.20 8.57
C ILE A 177 -5.66 1.27 8.38
N LYS A 178 -5.24 1.64 7.17
CA LYS A 178 -4.84 3.02 6.83
C LYS A 178 -5.99 4.01 7.06
N ASP A 179 -7.21 3.60 6.70
CA ASP A 179 -8.42 4.40 6.90
C ASP A 179 -9.02 4.28 8.32
N SER A 180 -8.30 3.67 9.27
CA SER A 180 -8.71 3.48 10.67
C SER A 180 -9.99 2.63 10.87
N HIS A 181 -10.37 1.81 9.89
CA HIS A 181 -11.49 0.88 9.97
C HIS A 181 -11.07 -0.48 10.56
N PHE A 182 -10.49 -0.47 11.77
CA PHE A 182 -9.89 -1.64 12.41
C PHE A 182 -10.85 -2.81 12.62
N GLU A 183 -12.11 -2.55 12.96
CA GLU A 183 -13.13 -3.60 13.13
C GLU A 183 -13.35 -4.42 11.86
N LYS A 184 -13.50 -3.72 10.72
CA LYS A 184 -13.69 -4.35 9.41
C LYS A 184 -12.42 -5.08 8.97
N ALA A 185 -11.25 -4.47 9.19
CA ALA A 185 -9.97 -5.09 8.90
C ALA A 185 -9.77 -6.39 9.69
N ALA A 186 -10.10 -6.39 10.98
CA ALA A 186 -10.03 -7.56 11.85
C ALA A 186 -10.96 -8.68 11.38
N LEU A 187 -12.21 -8.36 11.04
CA LEU A 187 -13.17 -9.35 10.55
C LEU A 187 -12.66 -10.06 9.29
N LEU A 188 -12.18 -9.28 8.31
CA LEU A 188 -11.62 -9.84 7.08
C LEU A 188 -10.36 -10.66 7.34
N ALA A 189 -9.42 -10.14 8.14
CA ALA A 189 -8.19 -10.83 8.48
C ALA A 189 -8.46 -12.17 9.18
N LYS A 190 -9.43 -12.21 10.11
CA LYS A 190 -9.87 -13.43 10.79
C LYS A 190 -10.37 -14.48 9.81
N GLN A 191 -11.26 -14.08 8.90
CA GLN A 191 -11.86 -14.99 7.95
C GLN A 191 -10.84 -15.51 6.92
N CYS A 192 -9.86 -14.68 6.56
CA CYS A 192 -8.72 -15.12 5.76
C CYS A 192 -7.82 -16.11 6.50
N ALA A 193 -7.59 -15.90 7.80
CA ALA A 193 -6.78 -16.80 8.64
C ALA A 193 -7.44 -18.17 8.87
N GLU A 194 -8.77 -18.20 8.98
CA GLU A 194 -9.57 -19.42 9.16
C GLU A 194 -9.82 -20.17 7.84
N TYR A 195 -9.47 -19.59 6.69
CA TYR A 195 -9.72 -20.18 5.38
C TYR A 195 -8.70 -21.30 5.07
N PRO A 196 -9.15 -22.55 4.82
CA PRO A 196 -8.25 -23.71 4.71
C PRO A 196 -7.21 -23.62 3.58
N GLU A 197 -7.54 -22.95 2.46
CA GLU A 197 -6.61 -22.81 1.33
C GLU A 197 -5.54 -21.74 1.57
N PHE A 198 -5.71 -20.89 2.59
CA PHE A 198 -4.72 -19.92 3.05
C PHE A 198 -3.95 -20.41 4.28
N ALA A 199 -4.24 -21.63 4.77
CA ALA A 199 -3.56 -22.26 5.88
C ALA A 199 -2.05 -22.34 5.59
N GLY A 200 -1.28 -21.49 6.28
CA GLY A 200 0.16 -21.31 6.04
C GLY A 200 0.59 -19.85 5.88
N ARG A 201 -0.35 -18.91 5.66
CA ARG A 201 -0.06 -17.46 5.70
C ARG A 201 -0.25 -16.92 7.12
N SER A 202 0.83 -16.92 7.90
CA SER A 202 0.89 -16.34 9.25
C SER A 202 0.54 -14.84 9.28
N SER A 203 0.65 -14.15 8.14
CA SER A 203 0.38 -12.71 8.00
C SER A 203 -1.07 -12.33 8.35
N PHE A 204 -2.08 -13.15 8.01
CA PHE A 204 -3.48 -12.82 8.31
C PHE A 204 -3.80 -12.92 9.79
N THR A 205 -3.33 -13.97 10.48
CA THR A 205 -3.48 -14.12 11.93
C THR A 205 -2.79 -12.97 12.66
N GLN A 206 -1.57 -12.62 12.26
CA GLN A 206 -0.83 -11.48 12.80
C GLN A 206 -1.63 -10.18 12.62
N THR A 207 -2.13 -9.93 11.42
CA THR A 207 -2.91 -8.72 11.10
C THR A 207 -4.21 -8.65 11.89
N TYR A 208 -4.90 -9.78 12.05
CA TYR A 208 -6.11 -9.89 12.88
C TYR A 208 -5.82 -9.51 14.34
N LEU A 209 -4.78 -10.07 14.94
CA LEU A 209 -4.44 -9.80 16.34
C LEU A 209 -4.00 -8.35 16.55
N VAL A 210 -3.21 -7.77 15.63
CA VAL A 210 -2.83 -6.35 15.68
C VAL A 210 -4.07 -5.45 15.60
N CYS A 211 -5.02 -5.75 14.70
CA CYS A 211 -6.26 -5.00 14.60
C CYS A 211 -7.10 -5.11 15.88
N LEU A 212 -7.26 -6.31 16.45
CA LEU A 212 -7.98 -6.48 17.72
C LEU A 212 -7.38 -5.61 18.83
N CYS A 213 -6.05 -5.58 18.94
CA CYS A 213 -5.38 -4.77 19.96
C CYS A 213 -5.63 -3.25 19.77
N ALA A 214 -6.04 -2.80 18.59
CA ALA A 214 -6.26 -1.38 18.29
C ALA A 214 -7.65 -0.86 18.70
N PHE A 215 -8.69 -1.71 18.71
CA PHE A 215 -10.07 -1.26 18.98
C PHE A 215 -10.79 -2.02 20.10
N GLU A 216 -10.37 -3.24 20.44
CA GLU A 216 -11.08 -4.04 21.45
C GLU A 216 -10.75 -3.56 22.88
N PRO A 217 -11.76 -3.44 23.75
CA PRO A 217 -11.51 -3.21 25.17
C PRO A 217 -10.81 -4.42 25.79
N GLN A 218 -9.98 -4.17 26.81
CA GLN A 218 -9.10 -5.17 27.42
C GLN A 218 -9.83 -6.46 27.84
N GLU A 219 -11.01 -6.37 28.44
CA GLU A 219 -11.78 -7.55 28.88
C GLU A 219 -12.15 -8.49 27.70
N GLN A 220 -12.63 -7.93 26.59
CA GLN A 220 -13.00 -8.69 25.40
C GLN A 220 -11.77 -9.19 24.65
N LEU A 221 -10.70 -8.39 24.63
CA LEU A 221 -9.42 -8.77 24.05
C LEU A 221 -8.88 -10.02 24.72
N MET A 222 -8.81 -10.06 26.07
CA MET A 222 -8.28 -11.21 26.82
C MET A 222 -9.01 -12.52 26.50
N GLN A 223 -10.32 -12.46 26.30
CA GLN A 223 -11.12 -13.61 25.89
C GLN A 223 -10.80 -14.05 24.45
N LYS A 224 -10.65 -13.10 23.52
CA LYS A 224 -10.39 -13.42 22.10
C LYS A 224 -8.97 -13.95 21.85
N ILE A 225 -8.01 -13.57 22.69
CA ILE A 225 -6.61 -14.01 22.57
C ILE A 225 -6.26 -15.21 23.47
N SER A 226 -7.22 -15.78 24.21
CA SER A 226 -6.94 -16.85 25.18
C SER A 226 -6.43 -18.14 24.54
N GLU A 227 -6.89 -18.45 23.33
CA GLU A 227 -6.57 -19.70 22.63
C GLU A 227 -5.27 -19.63 21.81
N VAL A 228 -4.68 -18.43 21.67
CA VAL A 228 -3.47 -18.23 20.86
C VAL A 228 -2.22 -18.61 21.65
N ASP A 229 -1.34 -19.42 21.06
CA ASP A 229 -0.05 -19.79 21.66
C ASP A 229 0.88 -18.57 21.73
N CYS A 230 1.47 -18.34 22.90
CA CYS A 230 2.42 -17.24 23.08
C CYS A 230 3.70 -17.39 22.25
N LYS A 231 4.08 -18.61 21.87
CA LYS A 231 5.25 -18.82 21.01
C LYS A 231 5.02 -18.27 19.60
N ASP A 232 3.86 -18.53 19.03
CA ASP A 232 3.47 -17.99 17.72
C ASP A 232 3.40 -16.46 17.77
N VAL A 233 2.93 -15.90 18.89
CA VAL A 233 2.90 -14.45 19.11
C VAL A 233 4.30 -13.85 19.15
N LEU A 234 5.27 -14.50 19.79
CA LEU A 234 6.65 -14.02 19.81
C LEU A 234 7.24 -13.97 18.38
N GLU A 235 6.93 -14.97 17.55
CA GLU A 235 7.30 -14.96 16.13
C GLU A 235 6.64 -13.79 15.38
N MET A 236 5.34 -13.57 15.57
CA MET A 236 4.61 -12.43 14.98
C MET A 236 5.17 -11.08 15.43
N VAL A 237 5.54 -10.92 16.70
CA VAL A 237 6.17 -9.70 17.22
C VAL A 237 7.51 -9.45 16.53
N CYS A 238 8.33 -10.49 16.33
CA CYS A 238 9.59 -10.38 15.59
C CYS A 238 9.38 -10.00 14.11
N ASN A 239 8.35 -10.55 13.48
CA ASN A 239 7.99 -10.22 12.10
C ASN A 239 7.59 -8.75 11.98
N LEU A 240 6.72 -8.26 12.87
CA LEU A 240 6.31 -6.84 12.92
C LEU A 240 7.49 -5.90 13.15
N GLU A 241 8.42 -6.25 14.05
CA GLU A 241 9.64 -5.48 14.28
C GLU A 241 10.51 -5.42 13.02
N SER A 242 10.64 -6.54 12.30
CA SER A 242 11.43 -6.64 11.06
C SER A 242 10.79 -5.86 9.90
N ASP A 243 9.46 -5.82 9.85
CA ASP A 243 8.68 -5.07 8.86
C ASP A 243 8.62 -3.55 9.19
N GLY A 244 9.12 -3.14 10.35
CA GLY A 244 9.15 -1.75 10.81
C GLY A 244 7.86 -1.26 11.48
N ASP A 245 6.89 -2.14 11.74
CA ASP A 245 5.67 -1.82 12.51
C ASP A 245 5.93 -1.95 14.03
N GLU A 246 6.75 -1.04 14.56
CA GLU A 246 7.10 -1.04 15.99
C GLU A 246 5.89 -0.82 16.90
N ARG A 247 4.86 -0.09 16.43
CA ARG A 247 3.63 0.17 17.19
C ARG A 247 2.74 -1.05 17.25
N GLY A 248 2.54 -1.75 16.13
CA GLY A 248 1.83 -3.03 16.09
C GLY A 248 2.53 -4.08 16.95
N ALA A 249 3.86 -4.19 16.83
CA ALA A 249 4.68 -5.08 17.64
C ALA A 249 4.51 -4.81 19.14
N LEU A 250 4.61 -3.54 19.56
CA LEU A 250 4.44 -3.15 20.96
C LEU A 250 3.02 -3.42 21.47
N SER A 251 2.00 -3.12 20.66
CA SER A 251 0.59 -3.33 21.01
C SER A 251 0.30 -4.82 21.26
N LEU A 252 0.70 -5.67 20.32
CA LEU A 252 0.54 -7.12 20.41
C LEU A 252 1.32 -7.69 21.60
N CYS A 253 2.57 -7.29 21.77
CA CYS A 253 3.41 -7.71 22.89
C CYS A 253 2.81 -7.28 24.25
N SER A 254 2.25 -6.06 24.33
CA SER A 254 1.58 -5.56 25.54
C SER A 254 0.33 -6.36 25.89
N ALA A 255 -0.50 -6.71 24.91
CA ALA A 255 -1.72 -7.49 25.12
C ALA A 255 -1.40 -8.89 25.68
N PHE A 256 -0.46 -9.60 25.06
CA PHE A 256 -0.11 -10.95 25.50
C PHE A 256 0.68 -10.97 26.81
N LEU A 257 1.52 -9.97 27.08
CA LEU A 257 2.13 -9.84 28.40
C LEU A 257 1.08 -9.59 29.47
N THR A 258 0.09 -8.73 29.21
CA THR A 258 -1.03 -8.50 30.13
C THR A 258 -1.82 -9.77 30.39
N ARG A 259 -2.06 -10.59 29.35
CA ARG A 259 -2.69 -11.91 29.51
C ARG A 259 -1.91 -12.81 30.46
N GLN A 260 -0.60 -12.95 30.23
CA GLN A 260 0.28 -13.80 31.05
C GLN A 260 0.28 -13.35 32.52
N LEU A 261 0.34 -12.03 32.74
CA LEU A 261 0.31 -11.44 34.07
C LEU A 261 -1.02 -11.68 34.79
N LEU A 262 -2.16 -11.44 34.12
CA LEU A 262 -3.50 -11.68 34.68
C LEU A 262 -3.76 -13.16 34.99
N GLN A 263 -3.20 -14.07 34.19
CA GLN A 263 -3.33 -15.51 34.39
C GLN A 263 -2.29 -16.08 35.37
N SER A 264 -1.32 -15.27 35.83
CA SER A 264 -0.17 -15.69 36.64
C SER A 264 0.65 -16.81 35.99
N GLU A 265 0.70 -16.80 34.65
CA GLU A 265 1.39 -17.78 33.83
C GLU A 265 2.82 -17.29 33.51
N VAL A 266 3.79 -18.19 33.59
CA VAL A 266 5.22 -17.86 33.42
C VAL A 266 5.69 -18.17 32.00
N TYR A 267 4.92 -18.97 31.25
CA TYR A 267 5.25 -19.38 29.89
C TYR A 267 5.36 -18.17 28.95
N CYS A 268 6.53 -18.00 28.31
CA CYS A 268 6.88 -16.86 27.47
C CYS A 268 6.84 -15.47 28.15
N ALA A 269 6.53 -15.38 29.45
CA ALA A 269 6.36 -14.10 30.15
C ALA A 269 7.67 -13.31 30.21
N TRP A 270 8.80 -14.00 30.38
CA TRP A 270 10.13 -13.40 30.38
C TRP A 270 10.50 -12.82 29.01
N GLU A 271 10.33 -13.60 27.94
CA GLU A 271 10.59 -13.18 26.57
C GLU A 271 9.70 -12.00 26.18
N LEU A 272 8.40 -12.07 26.50
CA LEU A 272 7.46 -10.97 26.29
C LEU A 272 7.87 -9.71 27.06
N THR A 273 8.34 -9.83 28.30
CA THR A 273 8.82 -8.68 29.09
C THR A 273 10.06 -8.06 28.45
N LEU A 274 10.98 -8.89 27.95
CA LEU A 274 12.19 -8.43 27.26
C LEU A 274 11.86 -7.71 25.95
N PHE A 275 11.01 -8.31 25.11
CA PHE A 275 10.56 -7.67 23.87
C PHE A 275 9.81 -6.38 24.14
N TRP A 276 8.87 -6.41 25.09
CA TRP A 276 8.09 -5.24 25.45
C TRP A 276 8.96 -4.08 25.93
N SER A 277 9.92 -4.33 26.82
CA SER A 277 10.79 -3.26 27.34
C SER A 277 11.69 -2.65 26.25
N LYS A 278 12.20 -3.48 25.33
CA LYS A 278 12.97 -3.03 24.16
C LYS A 278 12.12 -2.19 23.21
N LEU A 279 10.95 -2.70 22.82
CA LEU A 279 10.02 -2.02 21.91
C LEU A 279 9.51 -0.71 22.51
N LEU A 280 9.12 -0.72 23.79
CA LEU A 280 8.63 0.47 24.47
C LEU A 280 9.69 1.58 24.49
N LYS A 281 10.96 1.23 24.73
CA LYS A 281 12.06 2.21 24.73
C LYS A 281 12.30 2.85 23.36
N ARG A 282 11.99 2.14 22.26
CA ARG A 282 12.10 2.71 20.90
C ARG A 282 10.92 3.60 20.55
N VAL A 283 9.71 3.16 20.90
CA VAL A 283 8.47 3.90 20.61
C VAL A 283 8.32 5.14 21.51
N GLU A 284 8.76 5.08 22.76
CA GLU A 284 8.67 6.18 23.74
C GLU A 284 10.05 6.78 24.02
N PRO A 285 10.40 7.96 23.46
CA PRO A 285 11.69 8.61 23.70
C PRO A 285 11.79 9.23 25.11
N SER A 286 10.67 9.38 25.82
CA SER A 286 10.62 9.96 27.16
C SER A 286 10.82 8.90 28.26
N ALA A 287 11.90 9.04 29.02
CA ALA A 287 12.18 8.16 30.17
C ALA A 287 11.08 8.21 31.26
N GLN A 288 10.38 9.33 31.39
CA GLN A 288 9.31 9.49 32.38
C GLN A 288 8.07 8.67 32.01
N VAL A 289 7.64 8.77 30.75
CA VAL A 289 6.48 8.03 30.22
C VAL A 289 6.76 6.53 30.20
N PHE A 290 8.00 6.14 29.88
CA PHE A 290 8.45 4.76 30.01
C PHE A 290 8.26 4.22 31.45
N LEU A 291 8.77 4.95 32.45
CA LEU A 291 8.66 4.55 33.86
C LEU A 291 7.21 4.51 34.34
N ASP A 292 6.38 5.45 33.91
CA ASP A 292 4.97 5.49 34.30
C ASP A 292 4.17 4.33 33.69
N ARG A 293 4.46 3.94 32.44
CA ARG A 293 3.88 2.73 31.83
C ARG A 293 4.36 1.43 32.48
N CYS A 294 5.62 1.38 32.93
CA CYS A 294 6.12 0.26 33.73
C CYS A 294 5.36 0.15 35.06
N LYS A 295 5.24 1.26 35.80
CA LYS A 295 4.53 1.32 37.10
C LYS A 295 3.04 1.00 36.97
N MET A 296 2.38 1.48 35.91
CA MET A 296 0.96 1.16 35.68
C MET A 296 0.73 -0.35 35.57
N ARG A 297 1.71 -1.10 35.09
CA ARG A 297 1.65 -2.55 35.00
C ARG A 297 2.04 -3.28 36.28
N ASP A 298 2.91 -2.71 37.10
CA ASP A 298 3.16 -3.21 38.45
C ASP A 298 1.91 -3.07 39.35
N CYS A 299 1.08 -2.04 39.11
CA CYS A 299 -0.19 -1.84 39.81
C CYS A 299 -1.31 -2.82 39.40
N LEU A 300 -1.19 -3.54 38.28
CA LEU A 300 -2.12 -4.64 37.94
C LEU A 300 -1.93 -5.87 38.85
N TYR A 301 -0.92 -5.85 39.74
CA TYR A 301 -0.57 -6.90 40.71
C TYR A 301 -0.89 -6.56 42.17
N ALA A 302 -1.48 -5.40 42.46
CA ALA A 302 -1.87 -4.99 43.82
C ALA A 302 -3.40 -5.04 44.00
#